data_AF-A0A2V6PLR1-F1
#
_entry.id   AF-A0A2V6PLR1-F1
#
_cell.length_a   1.000
_cell.length_b   1.000
_cell.length_c   1.000
_cell.angle_alpha   90.00
_cell.angle_beta   90.00
_cell.angle_gamma   90.00
#
_symmetry.space_group_name_H-M   'P 1'
#
loop_
_entity.id
_entity.type
_entity.pdbx_description
1 polymer ?
#
loop_
_entity_poly.entity_id
_entity_poly.type
_entity_poly.pdbx_seq_one_letter_code
_entity_poly.pdbx_strand_id
1 'polypeptide(L)' 'MPACVMTTLPQDDLPNDPGILRTAAQHTGKFETHADHGRERPEPLYAAVVQGGVFRRGDPVRLA' A
#
# COMPACT_ATOMS: atom_id res chain seq x y z
N MET A 1 2.12 6.05 -6.02
CA MET A 1 1.38 7.19 -5.40
C MET A 1 2.11 7.61 -4.14
N PRO A 2 2.19 8.92 -3.83
CA PRO A 2 2.73 9.40 -2.56
C PRO A 2 1.86 8.90 -1.40
N ALA A 3 2.46 8.50 -0.27
CA ALA A 3 1.68 8.33 0.96
C ALA A 3 1.31 9.71 1.48
N CYS A 4 0.13 9.80 2.09
CA CYS A 4 -0.41 11.05 2.61
C CYS A 4 -0.43 11.03 4.15
N VAL A 5 -0.61 12.21 4.74
CA VAL A 5 -0.70 12.41 6.20
C VAL A 5 -1.80 11.56 6.86
N MET A 6 -2.82 11.13 6.11
CA MET A 6 -3.86 10.23 6.64
C MET A 6 -3.30 8.92 7.19
N THR A 7 -2.15 8.45 6.67
CA THR A 7 -1.49 7.23 7.15
C THR A 7 -0.88 7.37 8.55
N THR A 8 -0.70 8.59 9.08
CA THR A 8 -0.20 8.80 10.46
C THR A 8 -1.31 8.83 11.50
N LEU A 9 -2.58 8.70 11.10
CA LEU A 9 -3.70 8.55 12.04
C LEU A 9 -3.77 7.09 12.54
N PRO A 10 -4.30 6.82 13.74
CA PRO A 10 -4.57 5.46 14.19
C PRO A 10 -5.40 4.70 13.15
N GLN A 11 -4.93 3.52 12.75
CA GLN A 11 -5.65 2.62 11.85
C GLN A 11 -6.22 1.46 12.68
N ASP A 12 -7.41 0.98 12.34
CA ASP A 12 -8.23 0.00 13.09
C ASP A 12 -7.47 -0.89 14.10
N ASP A 13 -6.75 -1.89 13.60
CA ASP A 13 -6.00 -2.86 14.40
C ASP A 13 -4.50 -2.53 14.57
N LEU A 14 -4.06 -1.35 14.10
CA LEU A 14 -2.68 -0.91 14.20
C LEU A 14 -2.47 0.12 15.32
N PRO A 15 -1.31 0.09 15.98
CA PRO A 15 -0.95 1.13 16.94
C PRO A 15 -0.79 2.50 16.25
N ASN A 16 -0.99 3.56 17.02
CA ASN A 16 -0.70 4.92 16.57
C ASN A 16 0.81 5.09 16.27
N ASP A 17 1.16 5.35 15.02
CA ASP A 17 2.56 5.56 14.58
C ASP A 17 2.71 6.86 13.78
N PRO A 18 3.06 7.97 14.45
CA PRO A 18 3.37 9.24 13.77
C PRO A 18 4.62 9.19 12.89
N GLY A 19 5.48 8.18 13.08
CA GLY A 19 6.74 7.99 12.35
C GLY A 19 6.60 7.21 11.04
N ILE A 20 5.43 6.62 10.78
CA ILE A 20 5.20 5.68 9.67
C ILE A 20 5.59 6.25 8.30
N LEU A 21 5.35 7.54 8.05
CA LEU A 21 5.72 8.20 6.79
C LEU A 21 7.24 8.31 6.60
N ARG A 22 8.00 8.50 7.70
CA ARG A 22 9.46 8.52 7.66
C ARG A 22 10.00 7.13 7.33
N THR A 23 9.46 6.12 8.00
CA THR A 23 9.80 4.70 7.76
C THR A 23 9.49 4.34 6.30
N ALA A 24 8.29 4.65 5.81
CA ALA A 24 7.92 4.41 4.41
C ALA A 24 8.89 5.09 3.45
N ALA A 25 9.21 6.37 3.64
CA ALA A 25 10.14 7.09 2.76
C ALA A 25 11.56 6.45 2.72
N GLN A 26 12.07 5.98 3.86
CA GLN A 26 13.37 5.31 3.96
C GLN A 26 13.37 3.92 3.30
N HIS A 27 12.25 3.20 3.41
CA HIS A 27 12.15 1.79 3.00
C HIS A 27 11.49 1.57 1.65
N THR A 28 10.83 2.53 1.02
CA THR A 28 10.25 2.35 -0.33
C THR A 28 10.91 3.24 -1.38
N GLY A 29 11.78 4.16 -1.00
CA GLY A 29 12.62 4.89 -1.95
C GLY A 29 11.99 6.15 -2.55
N LYS A 30 11.14 6.83 -1.77
CA LYS A 30 10.42 8.11 -2.03
C LYS A 30 8.99 7.96 -2.54
N PHE A 31 8.20 8.99 -2.27
CA PHE A 31 6.86 9.26 -2.80
C PHE A 31 6.84 9.66 -4.29
N GLU A 32 7.90 9.36 -5.02
CA GLU A 32 8.03 9.64 -6.45
C GLU A 32 7.42 8.46 -7.22
N THR A 33 6.60 8.76 -8.23
CA THR A 33 6.00 7.81 -9.17
C THR A 33 7.09 7.03 -9.91
N HIS A 34 7.45 5.83 -9.43
CA HIS A 34 8.27 4.92 -10.23
C HIS A 34 7.38 4.19 -11.24
N ALA A 35 7.72 4.40 -12.51
CA ALA A 35 7.20 3.68 -13.68
C ALA A 35 7.98 2.37 -13.95
N ASP A 36 8.85 1.93 -13.02
CA ASP A 36 9.71 0.76 -13.22
C ASP A 36 9.25 -0.42 -12.36
N HIS A 37 8.55 -1.35 -13.02
CA HIS A 37 8.25 -2.69 -12.52
C HIS A 37 9.56 -3.48 -12.31
N GLY A 38 10.14 -3.44 -11.11
CA GLY A 38 11.37 -4.21 -10.89
C GLY A 38 11.93 -4.29 -9.48
N ARG A 39 11.23 -3.81 -8.44
CA ARG A 39 11.71 -3.93 -7.06
C ARG A 39 10.66 -4.57 -6.16
N GLU A 40 11.10 -5.61 -5.43
CA GLU A 40 10.40 -6.36 -4.39
C GLU A 40 10.11 -5.49 -3.15
N ARG A 41 9.53 -4.32 -3.32
CA ARG A 41 9.17 -3.43 -2.22
C ARG A 41 7.67 -3.19 -2.23
N PRO A 42 7.00 -3.23 -1.07
CA PRO A 42 5.56 -3.05 -1.00
C PRO A 42 5.24 -1.58 -1.20
N GLU A 43 5.20 -1.15 -2.45
CA GLU A 43 4.55 0.09 -2.84
C GLU A 43 3.04 -0.15 -2.90
N PRO A 44 2.20 0.84 -2.56
CA PRO A 44 0.76 0.70 -2.73
C PRO A 44 0.43 0.53 -4.22
N LEU A 45 -0.17 -0.59 -4.56
CA LEU A 45 -0.63 -0.92 -5.91
C LEU A 45 -2.07 -0.47 -6.11
N TYR A 46 -2.35 0.06 -7.28
CA TYR A 46 -3.70 0.34 -7.75
C TYR A 46 -4.00 -0.63 -8.89
N ALA A 47 -5.20 -1.18 -8.89
CA ALA A 47 -5.68 -2.06 -9.95
C ALA A 47 -7.07 -1.60 -10.39
N ALA A 48 -7.36 -1.75 -11.68
CA ALA A 48 -8.70 -1.56 -12.19
C ALA A 48 -9.57 -2.78 -11.85
N VAL A 49 -10.83 -2.54 -11.50
CA VAL A 49 -11.81 -3.63 -11.31
C VAL A 49 -12.24 -4.11 -12.69
N VAL A 50 -11.81 -5.32 -13.07
CA VAL A 50 -12.22 -5.96 -14.34
C VAL A 50 -13.58 -6.64 -14.20
N GLN A 51 -13.88 -7.22 -13.03
CA GLN A 51 -15.15 -7.88 -12.74
C GLN A 51 -15.58 -7.57 -11.30
N GLY A 52 -16.81 -7.10 -11.14
CA GLY A 52 -17.41 -6.83 -9.83
C GLY A 52 -17.81 -8.12 -9.08
N GLY A 53 -17.92 -8.03 -7.76
CA GLY A 53 -18.28 -9.15 -6.90
C GLY A 53 -18.08 -8.83 -5.42
N VAL A 54 -18.30 -9.84 -4.56
CA VAL A 54 -18.05 -9.76 -3.11
C VAL A 54 -16.78 -10.54 -2.79
N PHE A 55 -15.86 -9.91 -2.07
CA PHE A 55 -14.70 -10.56 -1.47
C PHE A 55 -14.84 -10.58 0.04
N ARG A 56 -14.31 -11.61 0.68
CA ARG A 56 -14.26 -11.78 2.13
C ARG A 56 -12.82 -12.00 2.58
N ARG A 57 -12.52 -11.62 3.82
CA ARG A 57 -11.22 -11.91 4.43
C ARG A 57 -11.01 -13.43 4.45
N GLY A 58 -9.91 -13.88 3.85
CA GLY A 58 -9.57 -15.30 3.72
C GLY A 58 -9.84 -15.90 2.34
N ASP A 59 -10.45 -15.17 1.42
CA ASP A 59 -10.61 -15.64 0.04
C ASP A 59 -9.24 -15.85 -0.63
N PRO A 60 -9.04 -16.94 -1.39
CA PRO A 60 -7.77 -17.22 -2.05
C PRO A 60 -7.52 -16.26 -3.21
N VAL A 61 -6.32 -15.69 -3.24
CA VAL A 61 -5.84 -14.85 -4.35
C VAL A 61 -5.02 -15.72 -5.31
N ARG A 62 -5.32 -15.62 -6.62
CA ARG A 62 -4.56 -16.29 -7.69
C ARG A 62 -3.90 -15.23 -8.56
N LEU A 63 -2.60 -15.35 -8.75
CA LEU A 63 -1.87 -14.59 -9.76
C LEU A 63 -2.00 -15.31 -11.10
N ALA A 64 -2.22 -14.55 -12.17
CA ALA A 64 -2.21 -15.06 -13.53
C ALA A 64 -0.78 -15.14 -14.06
#